data_AF-A0A2B7XFQ7-F1
#
_entry.id   AF-A0A2B7XFQ7-F1
#
_cell.length_a   1.000
_cell.length_b   1.000
_cell.length_c   1.000
_cell.angle_alpha   90.00
_cell.angle_beta   90.00
_cell.angle_gamma   90.00
#
_symmetry.space_group_name_H-M   'P 1'
#
loop_
_entity.id
_entity.type
_entity.pdbx_description
1 polymer ?
#
loop_
_entity_poly.entity_id
_entity_poly.type
_entity_poly.pdbx_seq_one_letter_code
_entity_poly.pdbx_strand_id
1 'polypeptide(L)'
;MEFEDIRLLLELLQEANVPVCVVVKQGIELRVRGNDLEAAASIFESKKALLEKADEIDLNIYTEYKRGFPRFRFCSKPSICVVLFTDQHCHLDPLHEHVVSHQEHQDAKEYSPKILDSVSADQLATLPLPRFVPLFMGFCRTYIETQEVTAAIAAELLVDGMNLDEEWCQTHFHTSQSSELNLP
;
A
#
# COMPACT_ATOMS: atom_id res chain seq x y z
N MET A 1 5.52 -3.39 -14.63
CA MET A 1 4.21 -3.41 -13.96
C MET A 1 3.32 -2.54 -14.82
N GLU A 2 2.31 -3.12 -15.46
CA GLU A 2 1.47 -2.34 -16.34
C GLU A 2 0.37 -1.68 -15.51
N PHE A 3 0.21 -0.37 -15.64
CA PHE A 3 -0.83 0.39 -14.93
C PHE A 3 -2.25 -0.21 -15.14
N GLU A 4 -2.48 -0.80 -16.32
CA GLU A 4 -3.72 -1.49 -16.66
C GLU A 4 -4.01 -2.69 -15.75
N ASP A 5 -2.99 -3.42 -15.29
CA ASP A 5 -3.16 -4.53 -14.35
C ASP A 5 -3.69 -4.01 -13.01
N ILE A 6 -3.13 -2.90 -12.51
CA ILE A 6 -3.58 -2.26 -11.27
C ILE A 6 -5.02 -1.77 -11.45
N ARG A 7 -5.31 -1.06 -12.55
CA ARG A 7 -6.66 -0.53 -12.84
C ARG A 7 -7.70 -1.64 -12.85
N LEU A 8 -7.41 -2.76 -13.50
CA LEU A 8 -8.31 -3.90 -13.57
C LEU A 8 -8.63 -4.49 -12.19
N LEU A 9 -7.63 -4.61 -11.30
CA LEU A 9 -7.86 -5.05 -9.91
C LEU A 9 -8.75 -4.06 -9.15
N LEU A 10 -8.51 -2.76 -9.33
CA LEU A 10 -9.27 -1.71 -8.66
C LEU A 10 -10.73 -1.70 -9.13
N GLU A 11 -10.98 -1.88 -10.43
CA GLU A 11 -12.33 -1.97 -10.99
C GLU A 11 -13.12 -3.13 -10.40
N LEU A 12 -12.50 -4.31 -10.26
CA LEU A 12 -13.12 -5.48 -9.64
C LEU A 12 -13.55 -5.22 -8.19
N LEU A 13 -12.73 -4.52 -7.42
CA LEU A 13 -13.05 -4.18 -6.02
C LEU A 13 -14.09 -3.06 -5.94
N GLN A 14 -14.00 -2.08 -6.83
CA GLN A 14 -14.94 -0.96 -6.89
C GLN A 14 -16.35 -1.42 -7.28
N GLU A 15 -16.50 -2.33 -8.25
CA GLU A 15 -17.79 -2.94 -8.63
C GLU A 15 -18.47 -3.64 -7.44
N ALA A 16 -17.68 -4.17 -6.51
CA ALA A 16 -18.16 -4.82 -5.30
C ALA A 16 -18.30 -3.88 -4.09
N ASN A 17 -18.09 -2.56 -4.27
CA ASN A 17 -18.05 -1.56 -3.21
C ASN A 17 -17.03 -1.86 -2.09
N VAL A 18 -15.90 -2.48 -2.45
CA VAL A 18 -14.79 -2.71 -1.51
C VAL A 18 -13.81 -1.55 -1.60
N PRO A 19 -13.69 -0.71 -0.56
CA PRO A 19 -12.70 0.36 -0.53
C PRO A 19 -11.29 -0.24 -0.46
N VAL A 20 -10.38 0.35 -1.23
CA VAL A 20 -9.02 -0.16 -1.39
C VAL A 20 -8.02 0.97 -1.42
N CYS A 21 -6.82 0.69 -0.89
CA CYS A 21 -5.65 1.55 -0.98
C CYS A 21 -4.49 0.77 -1.61
N VAL A 22 -3.74 1.41 -2.52
CA VAL A 22 -2.62 0.78 -3.23
C VAL A 22 -1.28 1.24 -2.65
N VAL A 23 -0.41 0.28 -2.32
CA VAL A 23 1.00 0.55 -2.03
C VAL A 23 1.87 -0.25 -2.99
N VAL A 24 2.76 0.45 -3.69
CA VAL A 24 3.68 -0.15 -4.67
C VAL A 24 5.08 -0.17 -4.07
N LYS A 25 5.56 -1.35 -3.65
CA LYS A 25 6.93 -1.56 -3.14
C LYS A 25 7.64 -2.68 -3.89
N GLN A 26 7.26 -3.93 -3.60
CA GLN A 26 7.82 -5.15 -4.18
C GLN A 26 6.71 -6.05 -4.72
N GLY A 27 6.00 -5.54 -5.72
CA GLY A 27 4.73 -6.08 -6.21
C GLY A 27 3.58 -5.11 -5.93
N ILE A 28 2.35 -5.59 -6.10
CA ILE A 28 1.13 -4.82 -5.83
C ILE A 28 0.62 -5.23 -4.46
N GLU A 29 0.61 -4.30 -3.51
CA GLU A 29 -0.01 -4.51 -2.20
C GLU A 29 -1.29 -3.69 -2.12
N LEU A 30 -2.41 -4.36 -1.92
CA LEU A 30 -3.71 -3.73 -1.76
C LEU A 30 -4.13 -3.84 -0.30
N ARG A 31 -4.59 -2.74 0.28
CA ARG A 31 -5.16 -2.70 1.64
C ARG A 31 -6.65 -2.49 1.53
N VAL A 32 -7.42 -3.36 2.18
CA VAL A 32 -8.88 -3.30 2.27
C VAL A 32 -9.29 -3.28 3.74
N ARG A 33 -10.55 -2.96 4.04
CA ARG A 33 -11.04 -3.06 5.43
C ARG A 33 -10.93 -4.50 5.93
N GLY A 34 -10.63 -4.69 7.21
CA GLY A 34 -10.55 -6.02 7.82
C GLY A 34 -11.76 -6.93 7.51
N ASN A 35 -12.97 -6.37 7.57
CA ASN A 35 -14.22 -7.11 7.28
C ASN A 35 -14.42 -7.40 5.78
N ASP A 36 -13.72 -6.71 4.88
CA ASP A 36 -13.84 -6.88 3.44
C ASP A 36 -12.77 -7.83 2.87
N LEU A 37 -11.80 -8.29 3.68
CA LEU A 37 -10.68 -9.11 3.20
C LEU A 37 -11.12 -10.40 2.53
N GLU A 38 -12.06 -11.13 3.15
CA GLU A 38 -12.59 -12.39 2.60
C GLU A 38 -13.39 -12.16 1.31
N ALA A 39 -14.17 -11.07 1.26
CA ALA A 39 -14.92 -10.69 0.07
C ALA A 39 -13.97 -10.32 -1.09
N ALA A 40 -12.96 -9.49 -0.83
CA ALA A 40 -11.93 -9.11 -1.78
C ALA A 40 -11.17 -10.32 -2.33
N ALA A 41 -10.76 -11.24 -1.44
CA ALA A 41 -10.11 -12.48 -1.85
C ALA A 41 -11.02 -13.34 -2.73
N SER A 42 -12.30 -13.48 -2.36
CA SER A 42 -13.29 -14.25 -3.13
C SER A 42 -13.52 -13.67 -4.53
N ILE A 43 -13.54 -12.34 -4.66
CA ILE A 43 -13.64 -11.65 -5.96
C ILE A 43 -12.45 -12.04 -6.83
N PHE A 44 -11.23 -11.98 -6.30
CA PHE A 44 -10.03 -12.34 -7.06
C PHE A 44 -10.01 -13.84 -7.42
N GLU A 45 -10.39 -14.73 -6.50
CA GLU A 45 -10.51 -16.17 -6.76
C GLU A 45 -11.53 -16.50 -7.87
N SER A 46 -12.59 -15.69 -8.00
CA SER A 46 -13.60 -15.87 -9.06
C SER A 46 -13.08 -15.55 -10.46
N LYS A 47 -12.00 -14.76 -10.58
CA LYS A 47 -11.43 -14.29 -11.84
C LYS A 47 -10.26 -15.16 -12.30
N LYS A 48 -10.47 -16.48 -12.36
CA LYS A 48 -9.43 -17.50 -12.69
C LYS A 48 -8.71 -17.31 -14.03
N ALA A 49 -9.34 -16.61 -14.98
CA ALA A 49 -8.72 -16.28 -16.26
C ALA A 49 -7.66 -15.16 -16.14
N LEU A 50 -7.77 -14.35 -15.08
CA LEU A 50 -6.90 -13.21 -14.81
C LEU A 50 -5.87 -13.52 -13.72
N LEU A 51 -6.34 -14.11 -12.62
CA LEU A 51 -5.57 -14.34 -11.41
C LEU A 51 -5.61 -15.82 -11.02
N GLU A 52 -4.45 -16.33 -10.62
CA GLU A 52 -4.33 -17.58 -9.90
C GLU A 52 -4.02 -17.30 -8.42
N LYS A 53 -4.54 -18.15 -7.52
CA LYS A 53 -4.14 -18.10 -6.12
C LYS A 53 -2.68 -18.56 -6.02
N ALA A 54 -1.86 -17.77 -5.33
CA ALA A 54 -0.45 -18.08 -5.18
C ALA A 54 -0.21 -18.86 -3.88
N ASP A 55 0.57 -19.95 -3.97
CA ASP A 55 0.95 -20.78 -2.82
C ASP A 55 1.75 -19.99 -1.77
N GLU A 56 1.85 -20.50 -0.54
CA GLU A 56 2.72 -19.92 0.47
C GLU A 56 4.16 -19.75 -0.06
N ILE A 57 4.78 -18.62 0.26
CA ILE A 57 6.15 -18.29 -0.16
C ILE A 57 7.14 -18.89 0.82
N ASP A 58 8.36 -19.13 0.35
CA ASP A 58 9.49 -19.31 1.25
C ASP A 58 9.63 -18.08 2.14
N LEU A 59 9.31 -18.28 3.41
CA LEU A 59 9.32 -17.25 4.43
C LEU A 59 10.77 -16.91 4.73
N ASN A 60 11.12 -15.65 4.49
CA ASN A 60 12.40 -15.07 4.84
C ASN A 60 12.15 -13.68 5.46
N ILE A 61 13.23 -13.04 5.88
CA ILE A 61 13.19 -11.72 6.54
C ILE A 61 12.50 -10.62 5.71
N TYR A 62 12.31 -10.79 4.40
CA TYR A 62 11.65 -9.84 3.51
C TYR A 62 10.21 -10.22 3.15
N THR A 63 9.76 -11.43 3.50
CA THR A 63 8.47 -11.98 3.07
C THR A 63 7.59 -12.41 4.23
N GLU A 64 8.12 -12.48 5.45
CA GLU A 64 7.40 -12.95 6.63
C GLU A 64 6.13 -12.14 6.93
N TYR A 65 6.16 -10.82 6.73
CA TYR A 65 5.00 -9.94 6.96
C TYR A 65 3.79 -10.25 6.07
N LYS A 66 4.00 -10.96 4.96
CA LYS A 66 2.93 -11.39 4.04
C LYS A 66 2.22 -12.66 4.52
N ARG A 67 2.68 -13.30 5.61
CA ARG A 67 2.14 -14.57 6.12
C ARG A 67 0.68 -14.38 6.55
N GLY A 68 -0.18 -15.35 6.16
CA GLY A 68 -1.60 -15.34 6.52
C GLY A 68 -2.49 -14.45 5.66
N PHE A 69 -1.92 -13.66 4.75
CA PHE A 69 -2.68 -12.80 3.85
C PHE A 69 -2.98 -13.48 2.50
N PRO A 70 -4.17 -13.26 1.91
CA PRO A 70 -4.48 -13.78 0.58
C PRO A 70 -3.53 -13.24 -0.48
N ARG A 71 -3.04 -14.13 -1.35
CA ARG A 71 -2.12 -13.77 -2.41
C ARG A 71 -2.53 -14.34 -3.74
N PHE A 72 -2.29 -13.55 -4.77
CA PHE A 72 -2.67 -13.85 -6.13
C PHE A 72 -1.51 -13.54 -7.07
N ARG A 73 -1.56 -14.13 -8.25
CA ARG A 73 -0.60 -13.88 -9.31
C ARG A 73 -1.34 -13.70 -10.62
N PHE A 74 -0.93 -12.72 -11.41
CA PHE A 74 -1.46 -12.58 -12.76
C PHE A 74 -1.05 -13.78 -13.62
N CYS A 75 -2.03 -14.33 -14.35
CA CYS A 75 -1.81 -15.40 -15.32
C CYS A 75 -1.00 -14.92 -16.54
N SER A 76 -0.98 -13.61 -16.81
CA SER A 76 -0.17 -12.99 -17.85
C SER A 76 1.32 -12.95 -17.47
N LYS A 77 2.20 -12.83 -18.47
CA LYS A 77 3.64 -12.63 -18.29
C LYS A 77 4.01 -11.17 -18.62
N PRO A 78 4.89 -10.51 -17.83
CA PRO A 78 5.56 -11.02 -16.63
C PRO A 78 4.58 -11.19 -15.47
N SER A 79 4.78 -12.25 -14.69
CA SER A 79 3.82 -12.66 -13.67
C SER A 79 4.02 -11.84 -12.39
N ILE A 80 3.08 -10.95 -12.09
CA ILE A 80 3.14 -10.03 -10.95
C ILE A 80 2.32 -10.62 -9.79
N CYS A 81 2.87 -10.56 -8.58
CA CYS A 81 2.17 -10.98 -7.37
C CYS A 81 1.39 -9.81 -6.76
N VAL A 82 0.17 -10.11 -6.34
CA VAL A 82 -0.74 -9.22 -5.61
C VAL A 82 -0.95 -9.80 -4.22
N VAL A 83 -0.86 -8.97 -3.18
CA VAL A 83 -1.16 -9.36 -1.80
C VAL A 83 -2.27 -8.46 -1.25
N LEU A 84 -3.28 -9.08 -0.65
CA LEU A 84 -4.36 -8.38 0.04
C LEU A 84 -4.05 -8.29 1.54
N PHE A 85 -3.83 -7.07 2.02
CA PHE A 85 -3.68 -6.75 3.44
C PHE A 85 -4.96 -6.13 4.00
N THR A 86 -5.10 -6.17 5.32
CA THR A 86 -6.08 -5.33 5.99
C THR A 86 -5.52 -3.93 6.24
N ASP A 87 -6.39 -2.94 6.37
CA ASP A 87 -6.05 -1.58 6.75
C ASP A 87 -5.50 -1.49 8.19
N GLN A 88 -5.92 -2.38 9.10
CA GLN A 88 -5.35 -2.46 10.45
C GLN A 88 -3.87 -2.84 10.44
N HIS A 89 -3.41 -3.65 9.47
CA HIS A 89 -2.02 -4.12 9.43
C HIS A 89 -0.99 -2.98 9.34
N CYS A 90 -1.37 -1.84 8.75
CA CYS A 90 -0.51 -0.64 8.70
C CYS A 90 -1.15 0.55 9.41
N HIS A 91 -2.07 0.32 10.37
CA HIS A 91 -2.77 1.36 11.10
C HIS A 91 -3.42 2.43 10.20
N LEU A 92 -3.95 2.02 9.05
CA LEU A 92 -4.70 2.89 8.13
C LEU A 92 -6.21 2.84 8.37
N ASP A 93 -6.69 2.10 9.36
CA ASP A 93 -8.10 2.10 9.75
C ASP A 93 -8.47 3.43 10.44
N PRO A 94 -9.55 4.12 10.01
CA PRO A 94 -10.43 3.77 8.90
C PRO A 94 -9.87 4.20 7.54
N LEU A 95 -9.83 3.28 6.57
CA LEU A 95 -9.09 3.46 5.30
C LEU A 95 -9.38 4.77 4.54
N HIS A 96 -10.64 5.20 4.51
CA HIS A 96 -11.09 6.39 3.77
C HIS A 96 -10.51 7.72 4.28
N GLU A 97 -10.07 7.81 5.53
CA GLU A 97 -9.46 9.02 6.08
C GLU A 97 -7.98 9.14 5.68
N HIS A 98 -7.36 8.01 5.36
CA HIS A 98 -5.92 7.91 5.10
C HIS A 98 -5.56 7.72 3.62
N VAL A 99 -6.54 7.81 2.72
CA VAL A 99 -6.33 7.82 1.27
C VAL A 99 -6.40 9.26 0.74
N VAL A 100 -5.52 9.59 -0.21
CA VAL A 100 -5.53 10.88 -0.90
C VAL A 100 -6.76 10.96 -1.80
N SER A 101 -7.53 12.03 -1.69
CA SER A 101 -8.72 12.20 -2.52
C SER A 101 -8.35 12.59 -3.95
N HIS A 102 -9.24 12.33 -4.90
CA HIS A 102 -9.04 12.71 -6.29
C HIS A 102 -8.84 14.24 -6.46
N GLN A 103 -9.51 15.05 -5.65
CA GLN A 103 -9.33 16.51 -5.69
C GLN A 103 -7.91 16.91 -5.27
N GLU A 104 -7.39 16.31 -4.20
CA GLU A 104 -6.02 16.59 -3.74
C GLU A 104 -4.97 16.20 -4.78
N HIS A 105 -5.19 15.11 -5.53
CA HIS A 105 -4.34 14.75 -6.66
C HIS A 105 -4.35 15.81 -7.77
N GLN A 106 -5.51 16.40 -8.07
CA GLN A 106 -5.64 17.45 -9.09
C GLN A 106 -4.96 18.76 -8.68
N ASP A 107 -4.94 19.06 -7.38
CA ASP A 107 -4.40 20.30 -6.84
C ASP A 107 -2.87 20.24 -6.71
N ALA A 108 -2.31 19.09 -6.31
CA ALA A 108 -0.87 18.97 -6.04
C ALA A 108 -0.03 18.72 -7.31
N LYS A 109 -0.48 17.87 -8.24
CA LYS A 109 0.20 17.44 -9.50
C LYS A 109 1.69 17.09 -9.46
N GLU A 110 2.33 17.11 -8.29
CA GLU A 110 3.74 16.79 -8.11
C GLU A 110 3.88 15.34 -7.64
N TYR A 111 4.56 14.54 -8.46
CA TYR A 111 4.90 13.15 -8.17
C TYR A 111 6.39 12.95 -8.34
N SER A 112 6.94 11.92 -7.68
CA SER A 112 8.35 11.56 -7.84
C SER A 112 8.69 11.29 -9.32
N PRO A 113 9.75 11.91 -9.88
CA PRO A 113 10.16 11.68 -11.26
C PRO A 113 10.38 10.20 -11.59
N LYS A 114 10.87 9.41 -10.62
CA LYS A 114 11.08 7.96 -10.77
C LYS A 114 9.78 7.19 -11.03
N ILE A 115 8.66 7.66 -10.49
CA ILE A 115 7.35 7.05 -10.73
C ILE A 115 6.83 7.51 -12.10
N LEU A 116 7.03 8.79 -12.43
CA LEU A 116 6.63 9.39 -13.71
C LEU A 116 7.33 8.78 -14.92
N ASP A 117 8.51 8.17 -14.75
CA ASP A 117 9.20 7.40 -15.79
C ASP A 117 8.41 6.16 -16.25
N SER A 118 7.45 5.68 -15.44
CA SER A 118 6.68 4.45 -15.71
C SER A 118 5.17 4.65 -15.77
N VAL A 119 4.62 5.63 -15.05
CA VAL A 119 3.17 5.89 -14.93
C VAL A 119 2.92 7.39 -15.00
N SER A 120 1.98 7.83 -15.84
CA SER A 120 1.72 9.27 -15.99
C SER A 120 1.08 9.88 -14.73
N ALA A 121 1.21 11.20 -14.55
CA ALA A 121 0.57 11.91 -13.44
C ALA A 121 -0.96 11.72 -13.42
N ASP A 122 -1.59 11.73 -14.60
CA ASP A 122 -3.04 11.52 -14.73
C ASP A 122 -3.44 10.10 -14.33
N GLN A 123 -2.61 9.10 -14.65
CA GLN A 123 -2.80 7.72 -14.23
C GLN A 123 -2.63 7.58 -12.71
N LEU A 124 -1.61 8.19 -12.12
CA LEU A 124 -1.39 8.16 -10.67
C LEU A 124 -2.55 8.81 -9.91
N ALA A 125 -3.14 9.88 -10.46
CA ALA A 125 -4.27 10.59 -9.86
C ALA A 125 -5.58 9.77 -9.79
N THR A 126 -5.65 8.62 -10.46
CA THR A 126 -6.80 7.70 -10.34
C THR A 126 -6.56 6.59 -9.33
N LEU A 127 -5.34 6.42 -8.82
CA LEU A 127 -5.01 5.39 -7.85
C LEU A 127 -5.38 5.86 -6.43
N PRO A 128 -5.97 5.01 -5.59
CA PRO A 128 -6.22 5.33 -4.19
C PRO A 128 -4.92 5.19 -3.39
N LEU A 129 -4.05 6.19 -3.52
CA LEU A 129 -2.77 6.22 -2.82
C LEU A 129 -2.95 6.63 -1.35
N PRO A 130 -2.21 6.03 -0.42
CA PRO A 130 -2.25 6.44 0.97
C PRO A 130 -1.61 7.82 1.15
N ARG A 131 -2.09 8.56 2.13
CA ARG A 131 -1.41 9.75 2.66
C ARG A 131 -0.06 9.33 3.26
N PHE A 132 0.98 10.10 2.99
CA PHE A 132 2.32 9.80 3.46
C PHE A 132 2.41 9.69 4.99
N VAL A 133 1.95 10.72 5.72
CA VAL A 133 2.10 10.78 7.19
C VAL A 133 1.45 9.57 7.88
N PRO A 134 0.16 9.24 7.62
CA PRO A 134 -0.45 8.03 8.18
C PRO A 134 0.27 6.73 7.81
N LEU A 135 0.69 6.57 6.56
CA LEU A 135 1.39 5.36 6.12
C LEU A 135 2.74 5.20 6.83
N PHE A 136 3.51 6.29 6.90
CA PHE A 136 4.80 6.31 7.58
C PHE A 136 4.65 5.98 9.07
N MET A 137 3.73 6.67 9.76
CA MET A 137 3.41 6.39 11.16
C MET A 137 2.96 4.94 11.36
N GLY A 138 2.16 4.41 10.43
CA GLY A 138 1.74 3.02 10.42
C GLY A 138 2.92 2.06 10.41
N PHE A 139 3.88 2.24 9.51
CA PHE A 139 5.09 1.42 9.47
C PHE A 139 5.94 1.54 10.75
N CYS A 140 6.11 2.75 11.28
CA CYS A 140 6.84 2.93 12.54
C CYS A 140 6.17 2.21 13.70
N ARG A 141 4.84 2.36 13.85
CA ARG A 141 4.07 1.67 14.90
C ARG A 141 4.15 0.17 14.76
N THR A 142 3.96 -0.37 13.55
CA THR A 142 4.11 -1.81 13.30
C THR A 142 5.49 -2.30 13.75
N TYR A 143 6.57 -1.60 13.40
CA TYR A 143 7.90 -1.98 13.86
C TYR A 143 8.04 -1.96 15.39
N ILE A 144 7.56 -0.91 16.05
CA ILE A 144 7.61 -0.78 17.51
C ILE A 144 6.86 -1.94 18.19
N GLU A 145 5.66 -2.25 17.71
CA GLU A 145 4.77 -3.25 18.30
C GLU A 145 5.20 -4.69 18.02
N THR A 146 5.67 -4.99 16.81
CA THR A 146 5.91 -6.37 16.36
C THR A 146 7.38 -6.71 16.15
N GLN A 147 8.27 -5.71 16.20
CA GLN A 147 9.69 -5.83 15.86
C GLN A 147 9.94 -6.32 14.42
N GLU A 148 8.95 -6.12 13.54
CA GLU A 148 9.05 -6.52 12.15
C GLU A 148 9.99 -5.60 11.37
N VAL A 149 11.20 -6.09 11.06
CA VAL A 149 12.26 -5.30 10.38
C VAL A 149 11.81 -4.77 9.01
N THR A 150 10.93 -5.49 8.30
CA THR A 150 10.37 -5.00 7.03
C THR A 150 9.56 -3.72 7.18
N ALA A 151 8.90 -3.50 8.33
CA ALA A 151 8.20 -2.26 8.62
C ALA A 151 9.17 -1.08 8.81
N ALA A 152 10.30 -1.29 9.49
CA ALA A 152 11.35 -0.27 9.62
C ALA A 152 11.96 0.09 8.25
N ILE A 153 12.37 -0.91 7.46
CA ILE A 153 12.88 -0.71 6.09
C ILE A 153 11.83 0.00 5.24
N ALA A 154 10.57 -0.37 5.41
CA ALA A 154 9.46 0.25 4.73
C ALA A 154 9.30 1.75 5.03
N ALA A 155 9.53 2.16 6.28
CA ALA A 155 9.50 3.56 6.67
C ALA A 155 10.71 4.34 6.11
N GLU A 156 11.91 3.75 6.20
CA GLU A 156 13.15 4.32 5.65
C GLU A 156 13.03 4.57 4.14
N LEU A 157 12.60 3.57 3.37
CA LEU A 157 12.41 3.70 1.92
C LEU A 157 11.40 4.79 1.52
N LEU A 158 10.42 5.10 2.38
CA LEU A 158 9.49 6.19 2.10
C LEU A 158 10.16 7.55 2.29
N VAL A 159 10.92 7.73 3.38
CA VAL A 159 11.66 8.96 3.67
C VAL A 159 12.70 9.22 2.58
N ASP A 160 13.50 8.22 2.24
CA ASP A 160 14.50 8.28 1.18
C ASP A 160 13.86 8.55 -0.19
N GLY A 161 12.74 7.88 -0.48
CA GLY A 161 12.02 8.02 -1.75
C GLY A 161 11.41 9.40 -1.95
N MET A 162 11.06 10.08 -0.86
CA MET A 162 10.49 11.43 -0.87
C MET A 162 11.53 12.54 -0.64
N ASN A 163 12.80 12.17 -0.41
CA ASN A 163 13.89 13.12 -0.13
C ASN A 163 13.52 14.11 0.99
N LEU A 164 12.95 13.59 2.08
CA LEU A 164 12.50 14.39 3.21
C LEU A 164 13.69 14.70 4.12
N ASP A 165 13.79 15.96 4.55
CA ASP A 165 14.77 16.41 5.52
C ASP A 165 14.11 16.65 6.90
N GLU A 166 14.96 16.96 7.88
CA GLU A 166 14.54 17.19 9.26
C GLU A 166 13.54 18.36 9.39
N GLU A 167 13.68 19.39 8.55
CA GLU A 167 12.79 20.56 8.52
C GLU A 167 11.38 20.18 8.05
N TRP A 168 11.28 19.37 7.00
CA TRP A 168 10.00 18.83 6.54
C TRP A 168 9.32 18.03 7.65
N CYS A 169 10.06 17.17 8.35
CA CYS A 169 9.53 16.36 9.45
C CYS A 169 8.96 17.22 10.58
N GLN A 170 9.67 18.26 11.01
CA GLN A 170 9.20 19.16 12.08
C GLN A 170 7.93 19.92 11.70
N THR A 171 7.73 20.20 10.41
CA THR A 171 6.57 20.93 9.90
C THR A 171 5.32 20.06 9.79
N HIS A 172 5.47 18.77 9.49
CA HIS A 172 4.35 17.89 9.13
C HIS A 172 4.00 16.82 10.17
N PHE A 173 4.87 16.56 11.14
CA PHE A 173 4.56 15.72 12.30
C PHE A 173 4.26 16.61 13.52
N HIS A 174 3.09 16.46 14.13
CA HIS A 174 2.75 17.18 15.35
C HIS A 174 3.52 16.62 16.55
N THR A 175 3.82 17.45 17.56
CA THR A 175 4.59 17.07 18.77
C THR A 175 3.98 15.88 19.53
N SER A 176 2.66 15.69 19.45
CA SER A 176 1.96 14.54 20.02
C SER A 176 2.17 13.24 19.25
N GLN A 177 2.48 13.31 17.95
CA GLN A 177 2.83 12.16 17.12
C GLN A 177 4.33 11.85 17.23
N SER A 178 5.18 12.86 17.38
CA SER A 178 6.63 12.70 17.62
C SER A 178 6.92 12.02 18.96
N SER A 179 6.08 12.24 19.97
CA SER A 179 6.24 11.62 21.30
C SER A 179 5.94 10.12 21.31
N GLU A 180 5.12 9.63 20.39
CA GLU A 180 4.90 8.19 20.16
C GLU A 180 6.09 7.50 19.47
N LEU A 181 6.92 8.26 18.76
CA LEU A 181 8.10 7.76 18.03
C LEU A 181 9.40 7.83 18.84
N ASN A 182 9.35 8.33 20.09
CA ASN A 182 10.52 8.34 20.97
C ASN A 182 10.88 6.90 21.36
N LEU A 183 11.78 6.30 20.60
CA LEU A 183 12.44 5.04 20.91
C LEU A 183 13.20 5.18 22.25
N PRO A 184 13.13 4.18 23.14
CA PRO A 184 13.97 4.13 24.33
C PRO A 184 15.46 3.96 24.00
#